data_AF-A0A2D6PBB9-F1
#
_entry.id   AF-A0A2D6PBB9-F1
#
_cell.length_a   1.000
_cell.length_b   1.000
_cell.length_c   1.000
_cell.angle_alpha   90.00
_cell.angle_beta   90.00
_cell.angle_gamma   90.00
#
_symmetry.space_group_name_H-M   'P 1'
#
loop_
_entity.id
_entity.type
_entity.pdbx_description
1 polymer ?
#
loop_
_entity_poly.entity_id
_entity_poly.type
_entity_poly.pdbx_seq_one_letter_code
_entity_poly.pdbx_strand_id
1 'polypeptide(L)' 'MDNNVKSNHDIIGFYKGQLAKFNRIGIGNETEFKVVVTEKIINCTKKRIEQLRLNINTNFETEFIKGKVSK' A
#
# COMPACT_ATOMS: atom_id res chain seq x y z
N MET A 1 13.46 -22.13 1.90
CA MET A 1 13.45 -20.67 1.97
C MET A 1 12.16 -20.21 1.32
N ASP A 2 11.12 -20.00 2.13
CA ASP A 2 9.81 -19.62 1.65
C ASP A 2 9.86 -18.21 1.07
N ASN A 3 9.75 -18.12 -0.26
CA ASN A 3 9.51 -16.88 -0.97
C ASN A 3 8.08 -16.41 -0.64
N ASN A 4 7.90 -15.82 0.53
CA ASN A 4 6.66 -15.17 0.93
C ASN A 4 6.52 -13.87 0.12
N VAL A 5 6.15 -14.01 -1.15
CA VAL A 5 5.69 -12.91 -2.00
C VAL A 5 4.38 -12.43 -1.37
N LYS A 6 4.48 -11.53 -0.40
CA LYS A 6 3.31 -10.86 0.17
C LYS A 6 2.53 -10.28 -1.00
N SER A 7 1.26 -10.69 -1.12
CA SER A 7 0.41 -10.18 -2.18
C SER A 7 0.36 -8.65 -2.05
N ASN A 8 0.28 -7.92 -3.16
CA ASN A 8 0.09 -6.47 -3.12
C ASN A 8 -1.11 -6.10 -2.22
N HIS A 9 -2.09 -7.00 -2.10
CA HIS A 9 -3.21 -6.87 -1.17
C HIS A 9 -2.77 -6.79 0.30
N ASP A 10 -1.82 -7.63 0.74
CA ASP A 10 -1.30 -7.63 2.11
C ASP A 10 -0.53 -6.35 2.43
N ILE A 11 0.27 -5.88 1.46
CA ILE A 11 1.02 -4.64 1.57
C ILE A 11 0.06 -3.43 1.65
N ILE A 12 -1.00 -3.41 0.84
CA ILE A 12 -2.05 -2.39 0.94
C ILE A 12 -2.74 -2.44 2.30
N GLY A 13 -3.04 -3.64 2.80
CA GLY A 13 -3.63 -3.84 4.13
C GLY A 13 -2.76 -3.25 5.23
N PHE A 14 -1.44 -3.51 5.18
CA PHE A 14 -0.48 -2.90 6.10
C PHE A 14 -0.52 -1.38 6.08
N TYR A 15 -0.42 -0.75 4.89
CA TYR A 15 -0.43 0.72 4.80
C TYR A 15 -1.77 1.32 5.23
N LYS A 16 -2.90 0.66 4.97
CA LYS A 16 -4.21 1.08 5.51
C LYS A 16 -4.22 1.05 7.03
N GLY A 17 -3.65 0.00 7.64
CA GLY A 17 -3.52 -0.12 9.10
C GLY A 17 -2.65 1.00 9.69
N GLN A 18 -1.51 1.30 9.06
CA GLN A 18 -0.65 2.42 9.48
C GLN A 18 -1.37 3.76 9.35
N LEU A 19 -2.10 3.99 8.25
CA LEU A 19 -2.87 5.22 8.05
C LEU A 19 -3.95 5.41 9.13
N ALA A 20 -4.71 4.37 9.44
CA ALA A 20 -5.71 4.41 10.51
C ALA A 20 -5.07 4.73 11.87
N LYS A 21 -3.91 4.14 12.14
CA LYS A 21 -3.15 4.38 13.36
C LYS A 21 -2.62 5.81 13.43
N PHE A 22 -2.05 6.35 12.36
CA PHE A 22 -1.60 7.74 12.31
C PHE A 22 -2.75 8.72 12.54
N ASN A 23 -3.90 8.48 11.92
CA ASN A 23 -5.10 9.29 12.14
C ASN A 23 -5.58 9.23 13.59
N ARG A 24 -5.48 8.08 14.26
CA ARG A 24 -5.85 7.92 15.68
C ARG A 24 -4.88 8.64 16.62
N ILE A 25 -3.57 8.57 16.32
CA ILE A 25 -2.52 9.20 17.13
C ILE A 25 -2.55 10.74 16.98
N GLY A 26 -2.83 11.23 15.77
CA GLY A 26 -2.86 12.66 15.46
C GLY A 26 -1.48 13.23 15.13
N ILE A 27 -1.47 14.34 14.38
CA ILE A 27 -0.25 15.03 13.95
C ILE A 27 0.47 15.64 15.15
N GLY A 28 1.80 15.54 15.17
CA GLY A 28 2.66 16.06 16.24
C GLY A 28 2.90 15.08 17.39
N ASN A 29 2.10 14.01 17.47
CA ASN A 29 2.27 12.96 18.47
C ASN A 29 3.21 11.85 17.98
N GLU A 30 3.79 11.12 18.92
CA GLU A 30 4.69 10.00 18.64
C GLU A 30 3.95 8.66 18.58
N THR A 31 4.44 7.78 17.70
CA THR A 31 4.08 6.35 17.69
C THR A 31 4.88 5.59 18.76
N GLU A 32 4.54 4.32 19.01
CA GLU A 32 5.32 3.46 19.95
C GLU A 32 6.79 3.26 19.53
N PHE A 33 7.13 3.63 18.29
CA PHE A 33 8.49 3.56 17.75
C PHE A 33 9.21 4.93 17.78
N LYS A 34 8.71 5.91 18.54
CA LYS A 34 9.26 7.28 18.63
C LYS A 34 9.31 8.02 17.29
N VAL A 35 8.44 7.64 16.36
CA VAL A 35 8.25 8.36 15.09
C VAL A 35 7.14 9.37 15.29
N VAL A 36 7.44 10.65 15.02
CA VAL A 36 6.45 11.74 15.04
C VAL A 36 5.53 11.60 13.83
N VAL A 37 4.22 11.61 14.08
CA VAL A 37 3.22 11.64 13.02
C VAL A 37 3.23 13.03 12.38
N THR A 38 3.62 13.08 11.12
CA THR A 38 3.61 14.30 10.31
C THR A 38 2.59 14.20 9.19
N GLU A 39 2.10 15.34 8.72
CA GLU A 39 1.27 15.40 7.52
C GLU A 39 1.96 14.76 6.31
N LYS A 40 3.29 14.95 6.19
CA LYS A 40 4.10 14.32 5.14
C LYS A 40 4.02 12.80 5.19
N ILE A 41 4.16 12.18 6.37
CA ILE A 41 4.05 10.71 6.52
C ILE A 41 2.66 10.21 6.14
N ILE A 42 1.61 10.92 6.54
CA ILE A 42 0.22 10.59 6.17
C ILE A 42 0.04 10.64 4.65
N ASN A 43 0.50 11.72 4.02
CA ASN A 43 0.38 11.93 2.57
C ASN A 43 1.20 10.90 1.78
N CYS A 44 2.44 10.62 2.20
CA CYS A 44 3.25 9.55 1.62
C CYS A 44 2.57 8.18 1.73
N THR A 45 1.95 7.89 2.88
CA THR A 45 1.23 6.62 3.11
C THR A 45 0.03 6.49 2.17
N LYS A 46 -0.78 7.54 2.02
CA LYS A 46 -1.91 7.58 1.08
C LYS A 46 -1.44 7.37 -0.37
N LYS A 47 -0.41 8.13 -0.78
CA LYS A 47 0.17 8.02 -2.13
C LYS A 47 0.69 6.61 -2.42
N ARG A 48 1.31 5.95 -1.45
CA ARG A 48 1.81 4.59 -1.63
C ARG A 48 0.67 3.57 -1.80
N ILE A 49 -0.42 3.71 -1.05
CA ILE A 49 -1.62 2.86 -1.23
C ILE A 49 -2.16 3.00 -2.65
N GLU A 50 -2.25 4.21 -3.17
CA GLU A 50 -2.72 4.47 -4.53
C GLU A 50 -1.81 3.84 -5.58
N GLN A 51 -0.49 4.03 -5.48
CA GLN A 51 0.50 3.41 -6.38
C GLN A 51 0.38 1.88 -6.39
N LEU A 52 0.19 1.27 -5.21
CA LEU A 52 0.02 -0.18 -5.10
C LEU A 52 -1.28 -0.65 -5.76
N ARG A 53 -2.36 0.13 -5.68
CA ARG A 53 -3.63 -0.17 -6.38
C ARG A 53 -3.49 -0.07 -7.90
N LEU A 54 -2.82 0.97 -8.39
CA LEU A 54 -2.59 1.16 -9.82
C LEU A 54 -1.75 0.02 -10.40
N ASN A 55 -0.70 -0.42 -9.70
CA ASN A 55 0.12 -1.55 -10.11
C ASN A 55 -0.63 -2.89 -10.12
N ILE A 56 -1.67 -3.04 -9.28
CA ILE A 56 -2.56 -4.20 -9.37
C ILE A 56 -3.36 -4.13 -10.67
N ASN A 57 -3.96 -2.98 -10.98
CA ASN A 57 -4.80 -2.81 -12.16
C ASN A 57 -4.06 -3.01 -13.48
N THR A 58 -2.81 -2.52 -13.61
CA THR A 58 -2.01 -2.71 -14.84
C THR A 58 -1.59 -4.16 -15.08
N ASN A 59 -1.37 -4.94 -14.02
CA ASN A 59 -1.06 -6.38 -14.15
C ASN A 59 -2.28 -7.20 -14.61
N PHE A 60 -3.51 -6.79 -14.27
CA PHE A 60 -4.72 -7.45 -14.77
C PHE A 60 -4.93 -7.18 -16.27
N GLU A 61 -4.64 -5.97 -16.77
CA GLU A 61 -4.77 -5.66 -18.20
C GLU A 61 -3.77 -6.43 -19.06
N THR A 62 -2.53 -6.62 -18.59
CA THR A 62 -1.52 -7.38 -19.34
C THR A 62 -1.85 -8.87 -19.47
N GLU A 63 -2.40 -9.48 -18.41
CA GLU A 63 -2.87 -10.87 -18.42
C GLU A 63 -4.09 -11.04 -19.35
N PHE A 64 -5.01 -10.08 -19.37
CA PHE A 64 -6.19 -10.10 -20.24
C PHE A 64 -5.83 -9.98 -21.73
N ILE A 65 -4.84 -9.14 -22.08
CA ILE A 65 -4.39 -8.99 -23.46
C ILE A 65 -3.68 -10.27 -23.94
N LYS A 66 -2.83 -10.89 -23.11
CA LYS A 66 -2.18 -12.18 -23.46
C LYS A 66 -3.19 -13.30 -23.73
N GLY A 67 -4.29 -13.36 -22.97
CA GLY A 67 -5.35 -14.35 -23.17
C GLY A 67 -6.15 -14.18 -24.47
N LYS A 68 -6.17 -12.98 -25.07
CA LYS A 68 -6.87 -12.73 -26.35
C LYS A 68 -6.02 -13.00 -27.60
N VAL A 69 -4.70 -13.01 -27.49
CA VAL A 69 -3.79 -13.19 -28.64
C VAL A 69 -3.48 -14.66 -28.92
N SER A 70 -3.84 -15.58 -28.01
CA SER A 70 -3.61 -17.04 -28.17
C SER A 70 -4.83 -17.82 -28.70
N LYS A 71 -5.73 -17.19 -29.46
CA LYS A 71 -6.88 -17.88 -30.08
C LYS A 71 -6.91 -17.69 -31.58
#